data_AF-D3CS83-F1
#
_entry.id   AF-D3CS83-F1
#
_cell.length_a   1.000
_cell.length_b   1.000
_cell.length_c   1.000
_cell.angle_alpha   90.00
_cell.angle_beta   90.00
_cell.angle_gamma   90.00
#
_symmetry.space_group_name_H-M   'P 1'
#
loop_
_entity.id
_entity.type
_entity.pdbx_description
1 polymer ?
#
loop_
_entity_poly.entity_id
_entity_poly.type
_entity_poly.pdbx_seq_one_letter_code
_entity_poly.pdbx_strand_id
1 'polypeptide(L)'
;MPEAPCAGQWDLMFDPSREAEAIALCNSGCFAFEACRRVGATEEYGVWGGEPAGGAPVSRLRPLRARAVDLLRSGLRNVDVARETGLSSRTVERIRAELRSAA
;
A
#
# COMPACT_ATOMS: atom_id res chain seq x y z
N MET A 1 20.43 0.58 -6.69
CA MET A 1 20.79 1.88 -7.27
C MET A 1 21.35 2.76 -6.15
N PRO A 2 22.66 2.71 -5.89
CA PRO A 2 23.28 3.43 -4.77
C PRO A 2 23.26 4.96 -4.93
N GLU A 3 23.09 5.46 -6.17
CA GLU A 3 23.06 6.90 -6.48
C GLU A 3 21.66 7.53 -6.36
N ALA A 4 20.63 6.73 -6.05
CA ALA A 4 19.28 7.28 -5.88
C ALA A 4 19.21 8.12 -4.58
N PRO A 5 18.47 9.25 -4.56
CA PRO A 5 18.34 10.10 -3.37
C PRO A 5 17.83 9.36 -2.11
N CYS A 6 17.03 8.31 -2.30
CA CYS A 6 16.52 7.46 -1.23
C CYS A 6 17.48 6.34 -0.78
N ALA A 7 18.65 6.20 -1.40
CA ALA A 7 19.61 5.16 -1.04
C ALA A 7 20.04 5.31 0.43
N GLY A 8 19.83 4.25 1.22
CA GLY A 8 20.12 4.25 2.66
C GLY A 8 19.02 4.87 3.54
N GLN A 9 17.94 5.38 2.96
CA GLN A 9 16.80 5.95 3.70
C GLN A 9 15.60 5.00 3.72
N TRP A 10 15.84 3.69 3.88
CA TRP A 10 14.79 2.68 3.82
C TRP A 10 13.71 2.87 4.88
N ASP A 11 14.07 3.32 6.07
CA ASP A 11 13.11 3.63 7.13
C ASP A 11 12.10 4.71 6.68
N LEU A 12 12.55 5.73 5.94
CA LEU A 12 11.67 6.74 5.37
C LEU A 12 10.77 6.15 4.27
N MET A 13 11.35 5.35 3.36
CA MET A 13 10.62 4.82 2.21
C MET A 13 9.53 3.82 2.59
N PHE A 14 9.61 3.18 3.76
CA PHE A 14 8.66 2.20 4.24
C PHE A 14 7.82 2.65 5.45
N ASP A 15 8.01 3.87 5.97
CA ASP A 15 7.22 4.43 7.06
C ASP A 15 5.90 5.06 6.55
N PRO A 16 4.73 4.47 6.86
CA PRO A 16 3.44 4.98 6.40
C PRO A 16 3.08 6.36 6.96
N SER A 17 3.68 6.76 8.09
CA SER A 17 3.45 8.09 8.68
C SER A 17 4.23 9.19 7.97
N ARG A 18 5.24 8.82 7.17
CA ARG A 18 6.13 9.73 6.44
C ARG A 18 6.01 9.59 4.92
N GLU A 19 4.89 9.03 4.44
CA GLU A 19 4.62 8.80 3.02
C GLU A 19 4.81 10.07 2.17
N ALA A 20 4.31 11.22 2.63
CA ALA A 20 4.45 12.49 1.90
C ALA A 20 5.93 12.92 1.74
N GLU A 21 6.75 12.69 2.75
CA GLU A 21 8.18 12.99 2.72
C GLU A 21 8.92 12.02 1.78
N ALA A 22 8.58 10.73 1.82
CA ALA A 22 9.13 9.74 0.90
C ALA A 22 8.75 10.00 -0.58
N ILE A 23 7.51 10.47 -0.82
CA ILE A 23 7.06 10.90 -2.15
C ILE A 23 7.85 12.13 -2.61
N ALA A 24 8.03 13.12 -1.73
CA ALA A 24 8.79 14.33 -2.06
C ALA A 24 10.25 14.00 -2.40
N LEU A 25 10.87 13.06 -1.68
CA LEU A 25 12.22 12.58 -1.97
C LEU A 25 12.32 11.91 -3.35
N CYS A 26 11.31 11.15 -3.75
CA CYS A 26 11.26 10.59 -5.11
C CYS A 26 11.14 11.69 -6.18
N ASN A 27 10.39 12.77 -5.88
CA ASN A 27 10.15 13.89 -6.79
C ASN A 27 11.27 14.94 -6.80
N SER A 28 12.35 14.78 -6.03
CA SER A 28 13.48 15.71 -5.99
C SER A 28 14.41 15.64 -7.21
N GLY A 29 13.96 15.03 -8.31
CA GLY A 29 14.75 14.78 -9.52
C GLY A 29 15.40 13.39 -9.58
N CYS A 30 14.84 12.38 -8.91
CA CYS A 30 15.33 11.02 -8.98
C CYS A 30 15.21 10.44 -10.40
N PHE A 31 16.34 10.04 -11.00
CA PHE A 31 16.39 9.48 -12.36
C PHE A 31 15.72 8.09 -12.48
N ALA A 32 15.52 7.40 -11.36
CA ALA A 32 15.03 6.02 -11.33
C ALA A 32 13.50 5.89 -11.23
N PHE A 33 12.76 7.00 -11.29
CA PHE A 33 11.35 7.06 -10.92
C PHE A 33 10.45 6.07 -11.68
N GLU A 34 10.60 5.92 -13.00
CA GLU A 34 9.77 4.99 -13.79
C GLU A 34 10.11 3.52 -13.54
N ALA A 35 11.39 3.22 -13.30
CA ALA A 35 11.82 1.88 -12.94
C ALA A 35 11.27 1.51 -11.55
N CYS A 36 11.36 2.43 -10.58
CA CYS A 36 10.82 2.22 -9.25
C CYS A 36 9.30 2.08 -9.26
N ARG A 37 8.54 2.89 -10.03
CA ARG A 37 7.07 2.73 -10.11
C ARG A 37 6.65 1.36 -10.63
N ARG A 38 7.38 0.80 -11.61
CA ARG A 38 7.11 -0.56 -12.11
C ARG A 38 7.35 -1.63 -11.06
N VAL A 39 8.40 -1.49 -10.24
CA VAL A 39 8.64 -2.37 -9.10
C VAL A 39 7.54 -2.19 -8.05
N GLY A 40 7.25 -0.94 -7.66
CA GLY A 40 6.23 -0.60 -6.67
C GLY A 40 4.83 -1.08 -7.01
N ALA A 41 4.51 -1.28 -8.28
CA ALA A 41 3.23 -1.85 -8.71
C ALA A 41 3.04 -3.30 -8.25
N THR A 42 4.11 -4.04 -7.99
CA THR A 42 4.08 -5.43 -7.47
C THR A 42 4.35 -5.53 -5.98
N GLU A 43 4.80 -4.45 -5.34
CA GLU A 43 5.13 -4.42 -3.93
C GLU A 43 3.88 -4.18 -3.06
N GLU A 44 3.94 -4.64 -1.81
CA GLU A 44 2.84 -4.49 -0.85
C GLU A 44 2.96 -3.22 0.00
N TYR A 45 4.18 -2.70 0.17
CA TYR A 45 4.48 -1.60 1.08
C TYR A 45 5.51 -0.62 0.52
N GLY A 46 5.50 0.58 1.08
CA GLY A 46 6.47 1.63 0.82
C GLY A 46 6.11 2.56 -0.33
N VAL A 47 6.97 3.55 -0.56
CA VAL A 47 6.87 4.51 -1.65
C VAL A 47 7.89 4.16 -2.73
N TRP A 48 7.43 4.11 -3.96
CA TRP A 48 8.21 3.68 -5.11
C TRP A 48 7.99 4.65 -6.26
N GLY A 49 9.05 5.38 -6.63
CA GLY A 49 8.98 6.34 -7.74
C GLY A 49 7.86 7.38 -7.56
N GLY A 50 7.68 7.88 -6.34
CA GLY A 50 6.72 8.93 -6.04
C GLY A 50 5.28 8.45 -5.83
N GLU A 51 5.04 7.14 -5.85
CA GLU A 51 3.72 6.55 -5.61
C GLU A 51 3.77 5.50 -4.50
N PRO A 52 2.71 5.35 -3.69
CA PRO A 52 2.55 4.22 -2.80
C PRO A 52 2.57 2.89 -3.56
N ALA A 53 3.11 1.84 -2.93
CA ALA A 53 3.07 0.49 -3.46
C ALA A 53 1.64 0.06 -3.79
N GLY A 54 1.45 -0.58 -4.94
CA GLY A 54 0.12 -0.93 -5.46
C GLY A 54 -0.76 0.24 -5.93
N GLY A 55 -0.23 1.47 -6.01
CA GLY A 55 -0.87 2.62 -6.67
C GLY A 55 -1.95 3.35 -5.85
N ALA A 56 -2.08 3.08 -4.54
CA ALA A 56 -3.05 3.76 -3.69
C ALA A 56 -2.44 4.18 -2.33
N PRO A 57 -2.71 5.40 -1.81
CA PRO A 57 -2.16 5.90 -0.54
C PRO A 57 -2.36 4.94 0.63
N VAL A 58 -1.29 4.62 1.36
CA VAL A 58 -1.35 3.72 2.54
C VAL A 58 -2.23 4.35 3.62
N SER A 59 -2.25 5.69 3.70
CA SER A 59 -3.12 6.47 4.59
C SER A 59 -4.62 6.26 4.33
N ARG A 60 -5.04 6.00 3.08
CA ARG A 60 -6.45 5.69 2.74
C ARG A 60 -6.76 4.21 2.89
N LEU A 61 -5.78 3.33 2.66
CA LEU A 61 -5.98 1.88 2.74
C LEU A 61 -6.05 1.36 4.19
N ARG A 62 -5.35 1.99 5.15
CA ARG A 62 -5.38 1.56 6.56
C ARG A 62 -6.79 1.61 7.18
N PRO A 63 -7.55 2.72 7.07
CA PRO A 63 -8.92 2.77 7.56
C PRO A 63 -9.85 1.78 6.84
N LEU A 64 -9.70 1.64 5.52
CA LEU A 64 -10.53 0.74 4.71
C LEU A 64 -10.26 -0.74 4.99
N ARG A 65 -8.99 -1.12 5.18
CA ARG A 65 -8.60 -2.48 5.57
C ARG A 65 -9.07 -2.81 6.99
N ALA A 66 -8.91 -1.88 7.95
CA ALA A 66 -9.43 -2.07 9.30
C ALA A 66 -10.95 -2.29 9.28
N ARG A 67 -11.68 -1.43 8.55
CA ARG A 67 -13.12 -1.57 8.36
C ARG A 67 -13.50 -2.88 7.66
N ALA A 68 -12.75 -3.28 6.62
CA ALA A 68 -12.97 -4.56 5.93
C ALA A 68 -12.77 -5.76 6.85
N VAL A 69 -11.75 -5.74 7.72
CA VAL A 69 -11.50 -6.79 8.71
C VAL A 69 -12.66 -6.90 9.71
N ASP A 70 -13.14 -5.77 10.24
CA ASP A 70 -14.27 -5.77 11.19
C ASP A 70 -15.54 -6.35 10.55
N LEU A 71 -15.83 -5.97 9.30
CA LEU A 71 -16.98 -6.49 8.56
C LEU A 71 -16.85 -7.98 8.26
N LEU A 72 -15.65 -8.44 7.87
CA LEU A 72 -15.38 -9.86 7.63
C LEU A 72 -15.50 -10.70 8.91
N ARG A 73 -15.00 -10.20 10.04
CA ARG A 73 -15.15 -10.83 11.36
C ARG A 73 -16.60 -10.88 11.82
N SER A 74 -17.40 -9.90 11.42
CA SER A 74 -18.85 -9.87 11.65
C SER A 74 -19.64 -10.84 10.76
N GLY A 75 -18.97 -11.60 9.89
CA GLY A 75 -19.58 -12.63 9.05
C GLY A 75 -20.09 -12.13 7.70
N LEU A 76 -19.78 -10.88 7.30
CA LEU A 76 -20.22 -10.38 5.99
C LEU A 76 -19.56 -11.13 4.82
N ARG A 77 -20.29 -11.20 3.70
CA ARG A 77 -19.79 -11.75 2.45
C ARG A 77 -18.86 -10.75 1.77
N ASN A 78 -17.88 -11.25 1.01
CA ASN A 78 -16.87 -10.42 0.37
C ASN A 78 -17.45 -9.33 -0.54
N VAL A 79 -18.55 -9.64 -1.25
CA VAL A 79 -19.24 -8.70 -2.14
C VAL A 79 -19.83 -7.51 -1.38
N ASP A 80 -20.36 -7.76 -0.19
CA ASP A 80 -20.97 -6.73 0.65
C ASP A 80 -19.87 -5.84 1.29
N VAL A 81 -18.75 -6.45 1.68
CA VAL A 81 -17.56 -5.72 2.19
C VAL A 81 -16.94 -4.84 1.10
N ALA A 82 -16.81 -5.33 -0.13
CA ALA A 82 -16.28 -4.55 -1.26
C ALA A 82 -17.16 -3.33 -1.55
N ARG A 83 -18.50 -3.51 -1.54
CA ARG A 83 -19.45 -2.42 -1.73
C ARG A 83 -19.37 -1.36 -0.62
N GLU A 84 -19.23 -1.79 0.63
CA GLU A 84 -19.20 -0.91 1.80
C GLU A 84 -17.88 -0.12 1.93
N THR A 85 -16.77 -0.73 1.53
CA THR A 85 -15.43 -0.15 1.70
C THR A 85 -14.88 0.50 0.44
N GLY A 86 -15.51 0.28 -0.72
CA GLY A 86 -14.97 0.69 -2.01
C GLY A 86 -13.71 -0.09 -2.44
N LEU A 87 -13.32 -1.13 -1.70
CA LEU A 87 -12.20 -2.00 -2.06
C LEU A 87 -12.59 -2.95 -3.19
N SER A 88 -11.60 -3.34 -4.00
CA SER A 88 -11.81 -4.38 -5.01
C SER A 88 -12.14 -5.73 -4.36
N SER A 89 -12.95 -6.53 -5.03
CA SER A 89 -13.27 -7.90 -4.57
C SER A 89 -12.02 -8.75 -4.34
N ARG A 90 -10.99 -8.58 -5.18
CA ARG A 90 -9.69 -9.25 -5.04
C ARG A 90 -8.96 -8.84 -3.77
N THR A 91 -8.99 -7.55 -3.43
CA THR A 91 -8.40 -7.03 -2.18
C THR A 91 -9.09 -7.63 -0.96
N VAL A 92 -10.43 -7.68 -0.96
CA VAL A 92 -11.22 -8.26 0.13
C VAL A 92 -10.96 -9.76 0.28
N GLU A 93 -10.84 -10.49 -0.83
CA GLU A 93 -10.52 -11.92 -0.83
C GLU A 93 -9.15 -12.20 -0.20
N ARG A 94 -8.14 -11.40 -0.54
CA ARG A 94 -6.81 -11.49 0.08
C ARG A 94 -6.85 -11.25 1.59
N ILE A 95 -7.53 -10.19 2.03
CA ILE A 95 -7.70 -9.88 3.47
C ILE A 95 -8.37 -11.07 4.20
N ARG A 96 -9.38 -11.69 3.59
CA ARG A 96 -10.05 -12.87 4.18
C ARG A 96 -9.17 -14.11 4.21
N ALA A 97 -8.28 -14.28 3.24
CA ALA A 97 -7.30 -15.37 3.26
C ALA A 97 -6.29 -15.17 4.40
N GLU A 98 -5.75 -13.97 4.55
CA GLU A 98 -4.84 -13.61 5.65
C GLU A 98 -5.47 -13.84 7.03
N LEU A 99 -6.74 -13.42 7.22
CA LEU A 99 -7.46 -13.64 8.47
C LEU A 99 -7.66 -15.14 8.79
N ARG A 100 -7.77 -16.00 7.78
CA ARG A 100 -7.88 -17.46 7.97
C ARG A 100 -6.54 -18.11 8.28
N SER A 101 -5.44 -17.57 7.74
CA SER A 101 -4.08 -18.06 8.02
C SER A 101 -3.52 -17.59 9.36
N ALA A 102 -4.11 -16.56 9.97
CA ALA A 102 -3.73 -16.00 11.26
C ALA A 102 -4.59 -16.50 12.44
N ALA A 103 -5.55 -17.39 12.18
CA ALA A 103 -6.41 -18.03 13.18
C ALA A 103 -5.92 -19.45 13.47
#